data_AF-A0A1Y3ELV1-F1
#
_entry.id   AF-A0A1Y3ELV1-F1
#
_cell.length_a   1.000
_cell.length_b   1.000
_cell.length_c   1.000
_cell.angle_alpha   90.00
_cell.angle_beta   90.00
_cell.angle_gamma   90.00
#
_symmetry.space_group_name_H-M   'P 1'
#
loop_
_entity.id
_entity.type
_entity.pdbx_description
1 polymer ?
#
loop_
_entity_poly.entity_id
_entity_poly.type
_entity_poly.pdbx_seq_one_letter_code
_entity_poly.pdbx_strand_id
1 'polypeptide(L)' 'YYAGPEVDIWSCGIVLYVLLCGYFPFEDDCMMVLCRKITTGVFKIPRYIGKSVSGLIRKW' A
#
# COMPACT_ATOMS: atom_id res chain seq x y z
N TYR A 1 17.70 15.31 8.55
CA TYR A 1 17.00 14.11 9.08
C TYR A 1 16.57 13.30 7.87
N TYR A 2 17.19 12.15 7.60
CA TYR A 2 16.90 11.33 6.42
C TYR A 2 15.77 10.37 6.77
N ALA A 3 14.56 10.65 6.30
CA ALA A 3 13.40 9.75 6.44
C ALA A 3 13.41 8.62 5.39
N GLY A 4 14.54 8.40 4.70
CA GLY A 4 14.63 7.41 3.62
C GLY A 4 14.26 5.99 4.03
N PRO A 5 14.64 5.47 5.22
CA PRO A 5 14.22 4.12 5.63
C PRO A 5 12.70 3.94 5.66
N GLU A 6 11.95 4.96 6.07
CA GLU A 6 10.48 4.91 6.14
C GLU A 6 9.85 4.97 4.75
N VAL A 7 10.39 5.82 3.87
CA VAL A 7 9.94 5.93 2.46
C VAL A 7 10.23 4.64 1.68
N ASP A 8 11.36 4.00 1.97
CA ASP A 8 11.74 2.72 1.37
C ASP A 8 10.80 1.60 1.83
N ILE A 9 10.45 1.55 3.12
CA ILE A 9 9.46 0.59 3.66
C ILE A 9 8.09 0.80 3.02
N TRP A 10 7.64 2.05 2.91
CA TRP A 10 6.38 2.39 2.26
C TRP A 10 6.38 1.94 0.79
N SER A 11 7.44 2.26 0.04
CA SER A 11 7.55 1.87 -1.37
C SER A 11 7.60 0.35 -1.53
N CYS A 12 8.35 -0.35 -0.67
CA CYS A 12 8.45 -1.81 -0.69
C CYS A 12 7.12 -2.50 -0.45
N GLY A 13 6.29 -1.98 0.45
CA GLY A 13 4.97 -2.58 0.63
C GLY A 13 4.05 -2.34 -0.58
N ILE A 14 4.22 -1.25 -1.36
CA ILE A 14 3.35 -0.98 -2.54
C ILE A 14 3.66 -2.07 -3.55
N VAL A 15 4.95 -2.32 -3.76
CA VAL A 15 5.46 -3.41 -4.60
C VAL A 15 4.93 -4.76 -4.10
N LEU A 16 5.02 -5.05 -2.80
CA LEU A 16 4.51 -6.29 -2.23
C LEU A 16 2.99 -6.45 -2.45
N TYR A 17 2.21 -5.38 -2.29
CA TYR A 17 0.77 -5.39 -2.54
C TYR A 17 0.48 -5.75 -4.00
N VAL A 18 1.17 -5.12 -4.94
CA VAL A 18 1.01 -5.38 -6.39
C VAL A 18 1.40 -6.82 -6.72
N LEU A 19 2.49 -7.34 -6.16
CA LEU A 19 2.91 -8.73 -6.36
C LEU A 19 1.88 -9.75 -5.87
N LEU A 20 1.15 -9.42 -4.80
CA LEU A 20 0.16 -10.32 -4.20
C LEU A 20 -1.24 -10.20 -4.80
N CYS A 21 -1.65 -8.98 -5.19
CA CYS A 21 -3.01 -8.69 -5.61
C CYS A 21 -3.15 -8.50 -7.13
N GLY A 22 -2.06 -8.16 -7.82
CA GLY A 22 -2.03 -7.90 -9.26
C GLY A 22 -2.53 -6.50 -9.67
N TYR A 23 -2.77 -5.60 -8.71
CA TYR A 23 -3.22 -4.23 -8.95
C TYR A 23 -2.72 -3.29 -7.84
N PHE A 24 -2.80 -1.97 -8.05
CA PHE A 24 -2.32 -0.97 -7.09
C PHE A 24 -3.26 -0.78 -5.90
N PRO A 25 -2.72 -0.56 -4.67
CA PRO A 25 -3.57 -0.28 -3.50
C PRO A 25 -4.28 1.08 -3.59
N PHE A 26 -3.73 2.03 -4.37
CA PHE A 26 -4.27 3.36 -4.60
C PHE A 26 -4.24 3.69 -6.10
N GLU A 27 -5.40 3.99 -6.68
CA GLU A 27 -5.56 4.42 -8.06
C GLU A 27 -6.83 5.28 -8.14
N ASP A 28 -6.78 6.35 -8.93
CA ASP A 28 -7.92 7.24 -9.22
C ASP A 28 -7.58 8.16 -10.40
N ASP A 29 -8.57 8.46 -11.26
CA ASP A 29 -8.41 9.41 -12.37
C ASP A 29 -8.25 10.86 -11.86
N CYS A 30 -8.81 11.16 -10.69
CA CYS A 30 -8.66 12.46 -10.06
C CYS A 30 -7.44 12.48 -9.14
N MET A 31 -6.42 13.24 -9.53
CA MET A 31 -5.19 13.43 -8.73
C MET A 31 -5.48 13.83 -7.28
N MET A 32 -6.48 14.70 -7.04
CA MET A 32 -6.84 15.13 -5.68
C MET A 32 -7.36 13.97 -4.83
N VAL A 33 -8.14 13.06 -5.43
CA VAL A 33 -8.66 11.87 -4.76
C VAL A 33 -7.56 10.85 -4.55
N LEU A 34 -6.68 10.65 -5.53
CA LEU A 34 -5.51 9.79 -5.42
C LEU A 34 -4.58 10.25 -4.29
N CYS A 35 -4.23 11.54 -4.25
CA CYS A 35 -3.42 12.10 -3.17
C CYS A 35 -4.09 11.86 -1.81
N ARG A 36 -5.40 12.11 -1.69
CA ARG A 36 -6.13 11.85 -0.45
C ARG A 36 -6.05 10.37 -0.03
N LYS A 37 -6.25 9.43 -0.96
CA LYS A 37 -6.11 8.00 -0.71
C LYS A 37 -4.71 7.65 -0.18
N ILE A 38 -3.67 8.13 -0.86
CA ILE A 38 -2.26 7.94 -0.47
C ILE A 38 -2.00 8.52 0.93
N THR A 39 -2.40 9.76 1.20
CA THR A 39 -2.17 10.41 2.49
C THR A 39 -2.93 9.75 3.63
N THR A 40 -4.13 9.21 3.37
CA THR A 40 -4.89 8.46 4.39
C THR A 40 -4.38 7.05 4.63
N GLY A 41 -3.64 6.46 3.68
CA GLY A 41 -3.11 5.10 3.78
C GLY A 41 -4.18 4.00 3.82
N VAL A 42 -5.44 4.30 3.47
CA VAL A 42 -6.55 3.32 3.55
C VAL A 42 -6.65 2.52 2.25
N PHE A 43 -6.29 1.24 2.30
CA PHE A 43 -6.42 0.29 1.19
C PHE A 43 -7.15 -0.98 1.63
N LYS A 44 -7.69 -1.73 0.66
CA LYS A 44 -8.42 -2.98 0.91
C LYS A 44 -7.50 -4.18 0.69
N ILE A 45 -7.55 -5.15 1.59
CA ILE A 45 -6.88 -6.44 1.41
C ILE A 45 -7.94 -7.47 0.99
N PRO A 46 -7.79 -8.12 -0.17
CA PRO A 46 -8.72 -9.16 -0.63
C PRO A 46 -8.79 -10.35 0.32
N ARG A 47 -9.96 -10.99 0.40
CA ARG A 47 -10.20 -12.14 1.28
C ARG A 47 -9.35 -13.38 0.94
N TYR A 48 -8.85 -13.47 -0.29
CA TYR A 48 -7.97 -14.55 -0.73
C TYR A 48 -6.54 -14.42 -0.19
N ILE A 49 -6.15 -13.25 0.33
CA ILE A 49 -4.86 -13.06 1.00
C ILE A 49 -4.96 -13.61 2.41
N GLY A 50 -4.14 -14.62 2.72
CA GLY A 50 -4.09 -15.24 4.03
C GLY A 50 -3.77 -14.25 5.16
N LYS A 51 -4.28 -14.51 6.38
CA LYS A 51 -4.12 -13.62 7.54
C LYS A 51 -2.65 -13.28 7.86
N SER A 52 -1.75 -14.26 7.73
CA SER A 52 -0.31 -14.08 7.95
C SER A 52 0.28 -13.01 7.02
N VAL A 53 -0.04 -13.09 5.72
CA VAL A 53 0.42 -12.13 4.71
C VAL A 53 -0.25 -10.77 4.89
N SER A 54 -1.53 -10.74 5.25
CA SER A 54 -2.25 -9.49 5.52
C SER A 54 -1.63 -8.67 6.66
N GLY A 55 -1.02 -9.34 7.64
CA GLY A 55 -0.32 -8.70 8.75
C GLY A 55 1.03 -8.11 8.35
N LEU A 56 1.70 -8.69 7.35
CA LEU A 56 2.93 -8.13 6.78
C LEU A 56 2.62 -6.88 5.97
N ILE A 57 1.57 -6.93 5.15
CA ILE A 57 1.12 -5.75 4.41
C ILE A 57 0.74 -4.67 5.42
N ARG A 58 -0.10 -4.88 6.43
CA ARG A 58 -0.54 -3.80 7.35
C ARG A 58 0.54 -3.09 8.20
N LYS A 59 1.81 -3.52 8.17
CA LYS A 59 2.87 -3.04 9.07
C LYS A 59 3.78 -1.95 8.49
N TRP A 60 3.66 -1.63 7.21
CA TRP A 60 4.28 -0.47 6.56
C TRP A 60 3.61 0.86 6.91
#